data_AF-A0A536XNH9-F1
#
_entry.id   AF-A0A536XNH9-F1
#
_cell.length_a   1.000
_cell.length_b   1.000
_cell.length_c   1.000
_cell.angle_alpha   90.00
_cell.angle_beta   90.00
_cell.angle_gamma   90.00
#
_symmetry.space_group_name_H-M   'P 1'
#
loop_
_entity.id
_entity.type
_entity.pdbx_description
1 polymer ?
#
loop_
_entity_poly.entity_id
_entity_poly.type
_entity_poly.pdbx_seq_one_letter_code
_entity_poly.pdbx_strand_id
1 'polypeptide(L)'
;MHATHFLSRLTGLVRDKRRLASDRSPVLLGLAGFDGKLKFLNLAWEKVLGYPAQELLERPLCALMQQHGEAAVALVERLLAEDGFEQPLEFGLRCQDGTCRWFLWHRHFDSEYQAIFIAGYDITEQKGRVIASSLRSCEGPKRADVAI
;
A
#
# COMPACT_ATOMS: atom_id res chain seq x y z
N MET A 1 26.36 11.77 -8.07
CA MET A 1 25.32 12.82 -8.09
C MET A 1 23.89 12.27 -8.04
N HIS A 2 23.60 11.00 -8.39
CA HIS A 2 22.23 10.44 -8.39
C HIS A 2 21.56 10.31 -7.00
N ALA A 3 22.30 10.03 -5.92
CA ALA A 3 21.72 9.79 -4.60
C ALA A 3 21.04 11.04 -3.98
N THR A 4 21.52 12.25 -4.29
CA THR A 4 20.96 13.50 -3.75
C THR A 4 19.60 13.82 -4.38
N HIS A 5 19.45 13.60 -5.69
CA HIS A 5 18.17 13.77 -6.38
C HIS A 5 17.15 12.70 -5.95
N PHE A 6 17.60 11.46 -5.76
CA PHE A 6 16.81 10.35 -5.21
C PHE A 6 16.20 10.69 -3.83
N LEU A 7 17.03 11.17 -2.89
CA LEU A 7 16.56 11.57 -1.56
C LEU A 7 15.72 12.84 -1.61
N SER A 8 16.00 13.80 -2.49
CA SER A 8 15.19 15.01 -2.67
C SER A 8 13.78 14.69 -3.18
N ARG A 9 13.63 13.77 -4.14
CA ARG A 9 12.30 13.36 -4.64
C ARG A 9 11.53 12.54 -3.60
N LEU A 10 12.19 11.63 -2.90
CA LEU A 10 11.59 10.88 -1.79
C LEU A 10 11.15 11.78 -0.63
N THR A 11 11.98 12.75 -0.25
CA THR A 11 11.64 13.70 0.82
C THR A 11 10.50 14.62 0.40
N GLY A 12 10.41 15.03 -0.87
CA GLY A 12 9.26 15.75 -1.41
C GLY A 12 7.94 14.98 -1.26
N LEU A 13 7.94 13.69 -1.65
CA LEU A 13 6.76 12.81 -1.53
C LEU A 13 6.28 12.64 -0.08
N VAL A 14 7.22 12.56 0.87
CA VAL A 14 6.92 12.39 2.30
C VAL A 14 6.51 13.70 2.97
N ARG A 15 7.10 14.83 2.56
CA ARG A 15 6.91 16.14 3.21
C ARG A 15 5.54 16.75 2.91
N ASP A 16 5.04 16.62 1.68
CA ASP A 16 3.75 17.21 1.28
C ASP A 16 2.55 16.47 1.87
N LYS A 17 2.71 15.17 2.18
CA LYS A 17 1.59 14.26 2.48
C LYS A 17 1.55 13.76 3.92
N ARG A 18 2.45 14.27 4.77
CA ARG A 18 2.57 13.91 6.21
C ARG A 18 1.32 14.21 7.06
N ARG A 19 0.36 15.03 6.57
CA ARG A 19 -0.87 15.37 7.29
C ARG A 19 -1.84 14.19 7.49
N LEU A 20 -1.69 13.10 6.74
CA LEU A 20 -2.60 11.95 6.75
C LEU A 20 -2.06 10.73 7.51
N ALA A 21 -0.78 10.74 7.87
CA ALA A 21 -0.15 9.67 8.62
C ALA A 21 -0.52 9.78 10.11
N SER A 22 -0.95 8.69 10.73
CA SER A 22 -0.84 8.59 12.19
C SER A 22 0.63 8.81 12.54
N ASP A 23 0.94 9.84 13.33
CA ASP A 23 2.29 10.38 13.57
C ASP A 23 3.30 9.36 14.17
N ARG A 24 2.84 8.11 14.41
CA ARG A 24 3.59 7.02 15.02
C ARG A 24 3.82 5.80 14.09
N SER A 25 3.20 5.73 12.92
CA SER A 25 3.35 4.56 12.04
C SER A 25 4.54 4.72 11.08
N PRO A 26 5.41 3.70 10.95
CA PRO A 26 6.52 3.75 10.01
C PRO A 26 6.01 3.83 8.56
N VAL A 27 6.58 4.74 7.77
CA VAL A 27 6.24 4.93 6.35
C VAL A 27 6.99 3.92 5.50
N LEU A 28 6.25 3.18 4.67
CA LEU A 28 6.82 2.27 3.68
C LEU A 28 7.34 3.09 2.51
N LEU A 29 8.66 3.11 2.31
CA LEU A 29 9.27 3.80 1.18
C LEU A 29 9.86 2.77 0.24
N GLY A 30 9.62 2.94 -1.06
CA GLY A 30 10.13 2.01 -2.05
C GLY A 30 10.27 2.62 -3.43
N LEU A 31 10.97 1.87 -4.28
CA LEU A 31 11.11 2.14 -5.70
C LEU A 31 10.70 0.88 -6.47
N ALA A 32 9.72 1.01 -7.36
CA ALA A 32 9.30 -0.06 -8.25
C ALA A 32 9.69 0.28 -9.69
N GLY A 33 10.28 -0.65 -10.43
CA GLY A 33 10.46 -0.51 -11.87
C GLY A 33 9.13 -0.59 -12.62
N PHE A 34 9.11 -0.15 -13.87
CA PHE A 34 7.94 -0.32 -14.74
C PHE A 34 7.65 -1.79 -15.10
N ASP A 35 8.61 -2.67 -14.85
CA ASP A 35 8.44 -4.13 -14.88
C ASP A 35 7.74 -4.68 -13.63
N GLY A 36 7.35 -3.83 -12.68
CA GLY A 36 6.68 -4.19 -11.44
C GLY A 36 7.59 -4.76 -10.36
N LYS A 37 8.91 -4.84 -10.62
CA LYS A 37 9.90 -5.34 -9.65
C LYS A 37 10.29 -4.26 -8.66
N LEU A 38 10.43 -4.65 -7.40
CA LEU A 38 10.91 -3.76 -6.36
C LEU A 38 12.43 -3.63 -6.47
N LYS A 39 12.91 -2.40 -6.65
CA LYS A 39 14.34 -2.06 -6.78
C LYS A 39 14.94 -1.60 -5.46
N PHE A 40 14.12 -1.00 -4.60
CA PHE A 40 14.54 -0.50 -3.30
C PHE A 40 13.36 -0.52 -2.33
N LEU A 41 13.64 -0.85 -1.07
CA LEU A 41 12.70 -0.82 0.05
C LEU A 41 13.44 -0.33 1.29
N ASN A 42 12.80 0.52 2.11
CA ASN A 42 13.34 0.85 3.43
C ASN A 42 13.05 -0.27 4.44
N LEU A 43 13.78 -0.26 5.57
CA LEU A 43 13.63 -1.23 6.67
C LEU A 43 12.21 -1.32 7.25
N ALA A 44 11.37 -0.31 7.00
CA ALA A 44 9.97 -0.34 7.44
C ALA A 44 9.19 -1.50 6.78
N TRP A 45 9.52 -1.89 5.55
CA TRP A 45 8.86 -3.02 4.88
C TRP A 45 9.01 -4.32 5.66
N GLU A 46 10.23 -4.64 6.07
CA GLU A 46 10.51 -5.85 6.86
C GLU A 46 9.83 -5.79 8.22
N LYS A 47 9.89 -4.64 8.91
CA LYS A 47 9.27 -4.45 10.22
C LYS A 47 7.74 -4.53 10.19
N VAL A 48 7.12 -4.06 9.10
CA VAL A 48 5.66 -3.97 8.99
C VAL A 48 5.05 -5.23 8.39
N LEU A 49 5.67 -5.79 7.35
CA LEU A 49 5.15 -6.97 6.65
C LEU A 49 5.71 -8.29 7.17
N GLY A 50 6.84 -8.27 7.90
CA GLY A 50 7.49 -9.45 8.47
C GLY A 50 8.39 -10.21 7.50
N TYR A 51 8.33 -9.92 6.20
CA TYR A 51 9.20 -10.57 5.21
C TYR A 51 10.62 -9.99 5.23
N PRO A 52 11.66 -10.81 4.98
CA PRO A 52 12.99 -10.29 4.73
C PRO A 52 13.02 -9.47 3.43
N ALA A 53 13.83 -8.40 3.40
CA ALA A 53 13.91 -7.49 2.26
C ALA A 53 14.29 -8.21 0.97
N GLN A 54 15.17 -9.21 1.07
CA GLN A 54 15.58 -10.04 -0.06
C GLN A 54 14.38 -10.73 -0.74
N GLU A 55 13.48 -11.32 0.05
CA GLU A 55 12.28 -12.00 -0.47
C GLU A 55 11.29 -11.02 -1.09
N LEU A 56 11.19 -9.82 -0.51
CA LEU A 56 10.35 -8.75 -1.06
C LEU A 56 10.89 -8.26 -2.41
N LEU A 57 12.21 -8.10 -2.55
CA LEU A 57 12.85 -7.64 -3.79
C LEU A 57 12.76 -8.67 -4.92
N GLU A 58 12.65 -9.96 -4.61
CA GLU A 58 12.50 -11.03 -5.60
C GLU A 58 11.08 -11.16 -6.15
N ARG A 59 10.10 -10.48 -5.55
CA ARG A 59 8.68 -10.58 -5.92
C ARG A 59 8.16 -9.28 -6.52
N PRO A 60 7.23 -9.36 -7.49
CA PRO A 60 6.55 -8.17 -7.96
C PRO A 60 5.60 -7.64 -6.88
N LEU A 61 5.39 -6.33 -6.83
CA LEU A 61 4.50 -5.70 -5.84
C LEU A 61 3.08 -6.29 -5.85
N CYS A 62 2.58 -6.71 -7.02
CA CYS A 62 1.26 -7.32 -7.17
C CYS A 62 1.10 -8.64 -6.42
N ALA A 63 2.19 -9.40 -6.19
CA ALA A 63 2.13 -10.62 -5.40
C ALA A 63 1.82 -10.35 -3.92
N LEU A 64 2.19 -9.17 -3.43
CA LEU A 64 1.94 -8.74 -2.05
C LEU A 64 0.57 -8.10 -1.87
N MET A 65 -0.04 -7.60 -2.96
CA MET A 65 -1.36 -6.98 -2.91
C MET A 65 -2.42 -7.95 -2.42
N GLN A 66 -3.37 -7.43 -1.65
CA GLN A 66 -4.54 -8.21 -1.23
C GLN A 66 -5.52 -8.46 -2.39
N GLN A 67 -5.56 -7.57 -3.38
CA GLN A 67 -6.44 -7.69 -4.54
C GLN A 67 -5.95 -8.78 -5.50
N HIS A 68 -6.88 -9.42 -6.20
CA HIS A 68 -6.59 -10.51 -7.16
C HIS A 68 -7.42 -10.34 -8.43
N GLY A 69 -7.03 -11.04 -9.50
CA GLY A 69 -7.76 -11.04 -10.77
C GLY A 69 -7.88 -9.64 -11.37
N GLU A 70 -9.06 -9.31 -11.89
CA GLU A 70 -9.34 -8.03 -12.55
C GLU A 70 -9.09 -6.82 -11.63
N ALA A 71 -9.40 -6.94 -10.33
CA ALA A 71 -9.18 -5.87 -9.37
C ALA A 71 -7.68 -5.57 -9.17
N ALA A 72 -6.82 -6.59 -9.24
CA ALA A 72 -5.37 -6.40 -9.20
C ALA A 72 -4.85 -5.73 -10.47
N VAL A 73 -5.37 -6.13 -11.64
CA VAL A 73 -5.00 -5.54 -12.94
C VAL A 73 -5.35 -4.04 -12.97
N ALA A 74 -6.59 -3.69 -12.65
CA ALA A 74 -7.04 -2.30 -12.61
C ALA A 74 -6.23 -1.46 -11.60
N LEU A 75 -5.82 -2.06 -10.47
CA LEU A 75 -4.98 -1.37 -9.49
C LEU A 75 -3.57 -1.11 -10.01
N VAL A 76 -2.97 -2.09 -10.71
CA VAL A 76 -1.65 -1.94 -11.34
C VAL A 76 -1.70 -0.90 -12.47
N GLU A 77 -2.74 -0.89 -13.30
CA GLU A 77 -2.93 0.14 -14.33
C GLU A 77 -2.98 1.53 -13.70
N ARG A 78 -3.75 1.69 -12.63
CA ARG A 78 -3.77 2.96 -11.88
C ARG A 78 -2.41 3.28 -11.28
N LEU A 79 -1.60 2.30 -10.86
CA LEU A 79 -0.23 2.50 -10.37
C LEU A 79 0.72 3.04 -11.42
N LEU A 80 0.57 2.60 -12.67
CA LEU A 80 1.40 3.01 -13.78
C LEU A 80 0.90 4.29 -14.48
N ALA A 81 -0.36 4.67 -14.26
CA ALA A 81 -0.98 5.85 -14.88
C ALA A 81 -0.28 7.16 -14.50
N GLU A 82 0.24 7.87 -15.50
CA GLU A 82 1.07 9.07 -15.30
C GLU A 82 0.30 10.27 -14.72
N ASP A 83 -0.96 10.40 -15.09
CA ASP A 83 -1.90 11.43 -14.65
C ASP A 83 -2.45 11.18 -13.23
N GLY A 84 -2.28 9.97 -12.71
CA GLY A 84 -2.84 9.50 -11.45
C GLY A 84 -1.98 9.73 -10.21
N PHE A 85 -0.90 10.53 -10.26
CA PHE A 85 0.01 10.74 -9.11
C PHE A 85 -0.49 11.77 -8.08
N GLU A 86 -1.41 12.66 -8.48
CA GLU A 86 -1.97 13.64 -7.53
C GLU A 86 -2.91 12.98 -6.51
N GLN A 87 -3.60 11.91 -6.92
CA GLN A 87 -4.55 11.18 -6.10
C GLN A 87 -3.89 9.95 -5.45
N PRO A 88 -3.93 9.83 -4.11
CA PRO A 88 -3.42 8.63 -3.47
C PRO A 88 -4.30 7.42 -3.78
N LEU A 89 -3.70 6.24 -3.73
CA LEU A 89 -4.44 4.98 -3.81
C LEU A 89 -4.53 4.30 -2.45
N GLU A 90 -5.64 3.61 -2.22
CA GLU A 90 -5.81 2.77 -1.04
C GLU A 90 -5.79 1.30 -1.46
N PHE A 91 -4.80 0.55 -0.98
CA PHE A 91 -4.81 -0.89 -1.11
C PHE A 91 -3.98 -1.56 -0.01
N GLY A 92 -4.38 -2.78 0.34
CA GLY A 92 -3.73 -3.56 1.35
C GLY A 92 -2.61 -4.46 0.81
N LEU A 93 -1.64 -4.72 1.67
CA LEU A 93 -0.62 -5.75 1.49
C LEU A 93 -0.83 -6.88 2.49
N ARG A 94 -0.46 -8.09 2.08
CA ARG A 94 -0.41 -9.26 2.95
C ARG A 94 0.92 -9.29 3.71
N CYS A 95 0.84 -9.60 4.99
CA CYS A 95 1.98 -9.82 5.87
C CYS A 95 2.33 -11.33 5.92
N GLN A 96 3.56 -11.64 6.34
CA GLN A 96 4.06 -13.02 6.42
C GLN A 96 3.24 -13.88 7.41
N ASP A 97 2.70 -13.27 8.46
CA ASP A 97 1.83 -13.91 9.44
C ASP A 97 0.39 -14.17 8.94
N GLY A 98 0.09 -13.81 7.69
CA GLY A 98 -1.23 -13.93 7.07
C GLY A 98 -2.18 -12.77 7.36
N THR A 99 -1.78 -11.78 8.17
CA THR A 99 -2.57 -10.57 8.38
C THR A 99 -2.55 -9.67 7.15
N CYS A 100 -3.54 -8.78 7.06
CA CYS A 100 -3.62 -7.78 6.00
C CYS A 100 -3.53 -6.39 6.61
N ARG A 101 -2.65 -5.57 6.06
CA ARG A 101 -2.50 -4.16 6.43
C ARG A 101 -2.90 -3.27 5.28
N TRP A 102 -3.65 -2.22 5.58
CA TRP A 102 -4.13 -1.25 4.61
C TRP A 102 -3.22 -0.03 4.58
N PHE A 103 -2.89 0.43 3.38
CA PHE A 103 -2.03 1.59 3.21
C PHE A 103 -2.65 2.61 2.26
N LEU A 104 -2.43 3.87 2.58
CA LEU A 104 -2.61 4.99 1.67
C LEU A 104 -1.29 5.22 0.93
N TRP A 105 -1.29 4.97 -0.37
CA TRP A 105 -0.12 5.04 -1.24
C TRP A 105 -0.08 6.34 -2.00
N HIS A 106 0.97 7.10 -1.76
CA HIS A 106 1.42 8.17 -2.62
C HIS A 106 2.51 7.65 -3.55
N ARG A 107 2.56 8.20 -4.75
CA ARG A 107 3.49 7.75 -5.77
C ARG A 107 3.92 8.87 -6.68
N HIS A 108 5.10 8.75 -7.24
CA HIS A 108 5.65 9.69 -8.20
C HIS A 108 6.40 8.93 -9.28
N PHE A 109 6.06 9.18 -10.54
CA PHE A 109 6.77 8.63 -11.68
C PHE A 109 8.02 9.40 -11.99
N ASP A 110 9.06 8.66 -12.32
CA ASP A 110 10.34 9.21 -12.70
C ASP A 110 10.81 8.54 -13.98
N SER A 111 10.70 9.28 -15.08
CA SER A 111 11.16 8.84 -16.40
C SER A 111 12.67 8.66 -16.47
N GLU A 112 13.43 9.43 -15.67
CA GLU A 112 14.90 9.37 -15.64
C GLU A 112 15.38 8.04 -15.04
N TYR A 113 14.73 7.57 -13.99
CA TYR A 113 15.06 6.30 -13.33
C TYR A 113 14.26 5.10 -13.84
N GLN A 114 13.36 5.33 -14.82
CA GLN A 114 12.38 4.36 -15.31
C GLN A 114 11.72 3.58 -14.17
N ALA A 115 11.20 4.34 -13.20
CA ALA A 115 10.71 3.80 -11.96
C ALA A 115 9.64 4.69 -11.32
N ILE A 116 8.90 4.10 -10.39
CA ILE A 116 7.87 4.74 -9.59
C ILE A 116 8.32 4.72 -8.14
N PHE A 117 8.44 5.91 -7.57
CA PHE A 117 8.63 6.09 -6.14
C PHE A 117 7.30 5.88 -5.44
N ILE A 118 7.29 5.11 -4.36
CA ILE A 118 6.10 4.83 -3.57
C ILE A 118 6.33 5.17 -2.09
N ALA A 119 5.30 5.76 -1.48
CA ALA A 119 5.22 6.03 -0.06
C ALA A 119 3.87 5.52 0.47
N GLY A 120 3.92 4.48 1.30
CA GLY A 120 2.75 3.87 1.92
C GLY A 120 2.60 4.27 3.38
N TYR A 121 1.46 4.85 3.73
CA TYR A 121 1.09 5.20 5.09
C TYR A 121 0.09 4.19 5.64
N ASP A 122 0.39 3.57 6.77
CA ASP A 122 -0.49 2.57 7.39
C ASP A 122 -1.80 3.24 7.86
N ILE A 123 -2.92 2.81 7.28
CA ILE A 123 -4.29 3.22 7.61
C ILE A 123 -5.12 2.06 8.17
N THR A 124 -4.46 0.97 8.60
CA THR A 124 -5.13 -0.25 9.09
C THR A 124 -6.06 0.05 10.25
N GLU A 125 -5.66 0.88 11.21
CA GLU A 125 -6.52 1.28 12.34
C GLU A 125 -7.74 2.13 11.92
N GLN A 126 -7.58 2.95 10.88
CA GLN A 126 -8.67 3.77 10.34
C GLN A 126 -9.68 2.89 9.60
N LYS A 127 -9.21 1.93 8.80
CA LYS A 127 -10.06 0.96 8.11
C LYS A 127 -10.69 -0.04 9.06
N GLY A 128 -9.98 -0.50 10.08
CA GLY A 128 -10.49 -1.42 11.10
C GLY A 128 -11.72 -0.85 11.83
N ARG A 129 -11.73 0.46 12.10
CA ARG A 129 -12.91 1.16 12.65
C ARG A 129 -14.10 1.19 11.69
N VAL A 130 -13.86 1.34 10.40
CA VAL A 130 -14.91 1.33 9.36
C VAL A 130 -15.48 -0.08 9.19
N ILE A 131 -14.63 -1.10 9.09
CA ILE A 131 -15.04 -2.51 8.91
C ILE A 131 -15.81 -3.01 10.15
N ALA A 132 -15.37 -2.68 11.36
CA ALA A 132 -16.10 -3.01 12.60
C ALA A 132 -17.44 -2.26 12.75
N SER A 133 -17.58 -1.09 12.11
CA SER A 133 -18.84 -0.32 12.12
C SER A 133 -19.86 -0.84 11.11
N SER A 134 -19.42 -1.36 9.96
CA SER A 134 -20.31 -1.98 8.96
C SER A 134 -20.86 -3.34 9.41
N LEU A 135 -20.16 -4.05 10.30
CA LEU A 135 -20.66 -5.28 10.90
C LEU A 135 -21.79 -5.05 11.92
N ARG A 136 -21.95 -3.83 12.47
CA ARG A 136 -23.07 -3.50 13.37
C ARG A 136 -24.41 -3.26 12.66
N SER A 137 -24.42 -3.06 11.34
CA SER A 137 -25.66 -2.87 10.58
C SER A 137 -26.24 -4.17 9.98
N CYS A 138 -25.58 -5.31 10.16
CA CYS A 138 -26.03 -6.60 9.61
C CYS A 138 -26.41 -7.66 10.64
N GLU A 139 -26.38 -7.37 11.96
CA GLU A 139 -27.06 -8.21 12.95
C GLU A 139 -28.55 -7.81 13.03
N GLY A 140 -29.28 -8.10 11.94
CA GLY A 140 -30.74 -8.22 12.00
C GLY A 140 -31.12 -9.44 12.85
N PRO A 141 -32.20 -9.38 13.65
CA PRO A 141 -32.55 -10.44 14.57
C PRO A 141 -32.81 -11.74 13.80
N LYS A 142 -32.11 -12.81 14.18
CA LYS A 142 -32.45 -14.17 13.75
C LYS A 142 -33.89 -14.44 14.17
N ARG A 143 -34.83 -14.39 13.23
CA ARG A 143 -36.21 -14.87 13.45
C ARG A 143 -36.11 -16.36 13.69
N ALA A 144 -36.35 -16.74 14.93
CA ALA A 144 -36.58 -18.09 15.38
C ALA A 144 -37.91 -18.60 14.79
N ASP A 145 -37.88 -19.88 14.41
CA ASP A 145 -38.99 -20.83 14.31
C ASP A 145 -40.16 -20.54 13.36
N VAL A 146 -40.45 -21.52 12.51
CA VAL A 146 -41.70 -22.31 12.59
C VAL A 146 -41.49 -23.59 11.77
N ALA A 147 -41.52 -24.71 12.49
CA ALA A 147 -41.80 -26.03 11.94
C ALA A 147 -43.32 -26.25 11.97
N ILE A 148 -43.90 -26.70 10.85
CA ILE A 148 -45.08 -27.57 10.80
C ILE A 148 -44.88 -28.51 9.62
#